data_AF-A0A139NLE5-F1
#
_entry.id   AF-A0A139NLE5-F1
#
_cell.length_a   1.000
_cell.length_b   1.000
_cell.length_c   1.000
_cell.angle_alpha   90.00
_cell.angle_beta   90.00
_cell.angle_gamma   90.00
#
_symmetry.space_group_name_H-M   'P 1'
#
loop_
_entity.id
_entity.type
_entity.pdbx_description
1 polymer ?
#
loop_
_entity_poly.entity_id
_entity_poly.type
_entity_poly.pdbx_seq_one_letter_code
_entity_poly.pdbx_strand_id
1 'polypeptide(L)'
;MLSKAERLATQAELAENFKRLGASPEQVAHEMGISITELKEVLAMSHPNPAHVWMLRDYLEDKLLAEGKVVYPFSKLADHSANRWFRYDHPWRQS
;
A
#
# COMPACT_ATOMS: atom_id res chain seq x y z
N MET A 1 -11.91 -13.47 3.27
CA MET A 1 -11.04 -13.81 2.12
C MET A 1 -11.46 -12.95 0.94
N LEU A 2 -10.51 -12.35 0.22
CA LEU A 2 -10.79 -11.63 -1.03
C LEU A 2 -11.07 -12.64 -2.14
N SER A 3 -12.09 -12.40 -2.95
CA SER A 3 -12.31 -13.09 -4.21
C SER A 3 -11.24 -12.70 -5.23
N LYS A 4 -11.10 -13.50 -6.29
CA LYS A 4 -10.13 -13.22 -7.37
C LYS A 4 -10.34 -11.84 -8.01
N ALA A 5 -11.59 -11.42 -8.19
CA ALA A 5 -11.92 -10.10 -8.74
C ALA A 5 -11.51 -8.97 -7.79
N GLU A 6 -11.78 -9.12 -6.49
CA GLU A 6 -11.42 -8.13 -5.48
C GLU A 6 -9.90 -8.00 -5.30
N ARG A 7 -9.16 -9.10 -5.45
CA ARG A 7 -7.69 -9.10 -5.46
C ARG A 7 -7.13 -8.34 -6.65
N LEU A 8 -7.71 -8.52 -7.84
CA LEU A 8 -7.31 -7.80 -9.05
C LEU A 8 -7.62 -6.30 -8.95
N ALA A 9 -8.78 -5.93 -8.38
CA ALA A 9 -9.14 -4.54 -8.12
C ALA A 9 -8.15 -3.88 -7.14
N THR A 10 -7.88 -4.54 -6.01
CA THR A 10 -6.91 -4.05 -5.01
C THR A 10 -5.51 -3.89 -5.61
N GLN A 11 -5.06 -4.85 -6.42
CA GLN A 11 -3.80 -4.78 -7.15
C GLN A 11 -3.75 -3.54 -8.05
N ALA A 12 -4.79 -3.34 -8.87
CA ALA A 12 -4.85 -2.20 -9.79
C ALA A 12 -4.87 -0.86 -9.04
N GLU A 13 -5.61 -0.78 -7.94
CA GLU A 13 -5.69 0.41 -7.08
C GLU A 13 -4.34 0.77 -6.45
N LEU A 14 -3.62 -0.22 -5.90
CA LEU A 14 -2.27 -0.03 -5.34
C LEU A 14 -1.27 0.39 -6.41
N ALA A 15 -1.27 -0.29 -7.57
CA ALA A 15 -0.37 0.02 -8.66
C ALA A 15 -0.61 1.42 -9.24
N GLU A 16 -1.87 1.85 -9.34
CA GLU A 16 -2.23 3.19 -9.82
C GLU A 16 -1.78 4.28 -8.84
N ASN A 17 -2.00 4.09 -7.53
CA ASN A 17 -1.51 5.02 -6.52
C ASN A 17 0.02 5.09 -6.47
N PHE A 18 0.69 3.94 -6.58
CA PHE A 18 2.14 3.87 -6.66
C PHE A 18 2.70 4.62 -7.88
N LYS A 19 2.06 4.44 -9.04
CA LYS A 19 2.41 5.17 -10.27
C LYS A 19 2.21 6.69 -10.12
N ARG A 20 1.17 7.14 -9.42
CA ARG A 20 0.90 8.57 -9.17
C ARG A 20 1.91 9.19 -8.22
N LEU A 21 2.36 8.44 -7.23
CA LEU A 21 3.43 8.86 -6.35
C LEU A 21 4.70 9.13 -7.17
N GLY A 22 5.01 8.23 -8.12
CA GLY A 22 6.18 8.38 -9.00
C GLY A 22 7.51 8.10 -8.30
N ALA A 23 7.47 7.48 -7.11
CA ALA A 23 8.64 7.04 -6.37
C ALA A 23 9.24 5.75 -6.94
N SER A 24 10.52 5.50 -6.65
CA SER A 24 11.15 4.23 -7.01
C SER A 24 10.74 3.11 -6.04
N PRO A 25 10.58 1.86 -6.50
CA PRO A 25 10.32 0.73 -5.63
C PRO A 25 11.35 0.56 -4.51
N GLU A 26 12.61 0.88 -4.79
CA GLU A 26 13.71 0.84 -3.83
C GLU A 26 13.50 1.84 -2.68
N GLN A 27 13.11 3.08 -3.03
CA GLN A 27 12.84 4.12 -2.03
C GLN A 27 11.64 3.76 -1.16
N VAL A 28 10.55 3.30 -1.79
CA VAL A 28 9.33 2.93 -1.06
C VAL A 28 9.59 1.76 -0.12
N ALA A 29 10.29 0.72 -0.59
CA ALA A 29 10.64 -0.43 0.24
C ALA A 29 11.52 0.00 1.44
N HIS A 30 12.50 0.87 1.20
CA HIS A 30 13.37 1.40 2.26
C HIS A 30 12.59 2.23 3.29
N GLU A 31 11.75 3.18 2.86
CA GLU A 31 10.93 4.01 3.77
C GLU A 31 9.88 3.20 4.53
N MET A 32 9.40 2.12 3.94
CA MET A 32 8.55 1.13 4.59
C MET A 32 9.34 0.19 5.53
N GLY A 33 10.66 0.07 5.39
CA GLY A 33 11.45 -0.88 6.17
C GLY A 33 11.19 -2.34 5.79
N ILE A 34 10.77 -2.61 4.55
CA ILE A 34 10.58 -3.97 4.01
C ILE A 34 11.54 -4.23 2.84
N SER A 35 11.67 -5.48 2.43
CA SER A 35 12.43 -5.83 1.24
C SER A 35 11.68 -5.44 -0.04
N ILE A 36 12.43 -5.21 -1.11
CA ILE A 36 11.88 -4.98 -2.46
C ILE A 36 11.03 -6.17 -2.91
N THR A 37 11.39 -7.39 -2.51
CA THR A 37 10.61 -8.61 -2.81
C THR A 37 9.24 -8.56 -2.17
N GLU A 38 9.15 -8.22 -0.88
CA GLU A 38 7.88 -8.09 -0.17
C GLU A 38 7.01 -6.98 -0.77
N LEU A 39 7.62 -5.84 -1.15
CA LEU A 39 6.89 -4.77 -1.85
C LEU A 39 6.31 -5.26 -3.17
N LYS A 40 7.08 -6.02 -3.96
CA LYS A 40 6.61 -6.61 -5.23
C LYS A 40 5.49 -7.63 -5.01
N GLU A 41 5.54 -8.43 -3.96
CA GLU A 41 4.47 -9.38 -3.61
C GLU A 41 3.17 -8.66 -3.25
N VAL A 42 3.26 -7.55 -2.52
CA VAL A 42 2.12 -6.66 -2.20
C VAL A 42 1.55 -6.04 -3.48
N LEU A 43 2.39 -5.41 -4.30
CA LEU A 43 1.97 -4.80 -5.57
C LEU A 43 1.39 -5.85 -6.55
N ALA A 44 1.90 -7.07 -6.54
CA ALA A 44 1.39 -8.17 -7.35
C ALA A 44 0.14 -8.85 -6.74
N MET A 45 -0.19 -8.53 -5.49
CA MET A 45 -1.12 -9.28 -4.65
C MET A 45 -0.87 -10.80 -4.73
N SER A 46 0.40 -11.22 -4.75
CA SER A 46 0.83 -12.61 -4.90
C SER A 46 1.33 -13.15 -3.57
N HIS A 47 0.42 -13.75 -2.79
CA HIS A 47 0.64 -14.15 -1.39
C HIS A 47 1.19 -13.03 -0.49
N PRO A 48 0.59 -11.82 -0.52
CA PRO A 48 1.14 -10.69 0.22
C PRO A 48 0.92 -10.88 1.72
N ASN A 49 1.85 -10.37 2.53
CA ASN A 49 1.59 -10.18 3.95
C ASN A 49 0.47 -9.13 4.10
N PRO A 50 -0.68 -9.46 4.73
CA PRO A 50 -1.78 -8.52 4.90
C PRO A 50 -1.38 -7.22 5.60
N ALA A 51 -0.44 -7.29 6.56
CA ALA A 51 0.07 -6.10 7.24
C ALA A 51 0.78 -5.16 6.26
N HIS A 52 1.60 -5.70 5.34
CA HIS A 52 2.32 -4.89 4.35
C HIS A 52 1.38 -4.28 3.30
N VAL A 53 0.22 -4.91 3.01
CA VAL A 53 -0.81 -4.33 2.13
C VAL A 53 -1.38 -3.05 2.74
N TRP A 54 -1.77 -3.11 4.01
CA TRP A 54 -2.28 -1.95 4.74
C TRP A 54 -1.21 -0.87 4.92
N MET A 55 0.02 -1.29 5.21
CA MET A 55 1.16 -0.40 5.33
C MET A 55 1.46 0.36 4.04
N LEU A 56 1.44 -0.32 2.88
CA LEU A 56 1.62 0.34 1.57
C LEU A 56 0.46 1.31 1.28
N ARG A 57 -0.77 0.94 1.62
CA ARG A 57 -1.95 1.80 1.43
C ARG A 57 -1.83 3.10 2.23
N ASP A 58 -1.47 3.02 3.51
CA ASP A 58 -1.28 4.19 4.36
C ASP A 58 -0.09 5.04 3.90
N TYR A 59 1.01 4.39 3.51
CA TYR A 59 2.18 5.07 2.93
C TYR A 59 1.81 5.88 1.69
N LEU A 60 1.09 5.28 0.75
CA LEU A 60 0.67 5.93 -0.49
C LEU A 60 -0.28 7.10 -0.21
N GLU A 61 -1.23 6.91 0.71
CA GLU A 61 -2.15 7.99 1.11
C GLU A 61 -1.38 9.17 1.72
N ASP A 62 -0.52 8.93 2.70
CA ASP A 62 0.25 9.99 3.36
C ASP A 62 1.13 10.76 2.38
N LYS A 63 1.88 10.04 1.53
CA LYS A 63 2.82 10.65 0.58
C LYS A 63 2.10 11.42 -0.51
N LEU A 64 1.01 10.87 -1.07
CA LEU A 64 0.21 11.58 -2.05
C LEU A 64 -0.43 12.84 -1.43
N LEU A 65 -0.98 12.75 -0.22
CA LEU A 65 -1.54 13.91 0.48
C LEU A 65 -0.47 14.97 0.80
N ALA A 66 0.72 14.56 1.24
CA ALA A 66 1.84 15.47 1.50
C ALA A 66 2.32 16.20 0.23
N GLU A 67 2.23 15.55 -0.94
CA GLU A 67 2.53 16.14 -2.25
C GLU A 67 1.34 16.91 -2.86
N GLY A 68 0.20 16.99 -2.17
CA GLY A 68 -1.02 17.62 -2.67
C GLY A 68 -1.68 16.87 -3.84
N LYS A 69 -1.34 15.58 -4.04
CA LYS A 69 -1.88 14.71 -5.08
C LYS A 69 -3.14 13.99 -4.60
N VAL A 70 -4.05 13.71 -5.54
CA VAL A 70 -5.29 13.00 -5.26
C VAL A 70 -5.06 11.49 -5.22
N VAL A 71 -5.43 10.87 -4.11
CA VAL A 71 -5.41 9.41 -3.92
C VAL A 71 -6.48 8.76 -4.81
N TYR A 72 -6.10 7.70 -5.54
CA TYR A 72 -7.06 6.83 -6.21
C TYR A 72 -7.87 6.08 -5.16
N PRO A 73 -9.21 6.15 -5.18
CA PRO A 73 -10.03 5.51 -4.17
C PRO A 73 -9.80 4.01 -4.16
N PHE A 74 -9.62 3.46 -2.96
CA PHE A 74 -9.60 2.03 -2.74
C PHE A 74 -11.02 1.51 -2.63
N SER A 75 -11.33 0.35 -3.22
CA SER A 75 -12.63 -0.29 -3.07
C SER A 75 -12.69 -1.18 -1.84
N LYS A 76 -11.63 -1.97 -1.61
CA LYS A 76 -11.55 -2.92 -0.48
C LYS A 76 -10.72 -2.44 0.69
N LEU A 77 -9.80 -1.52 0.45
CA LEU A 77 -9.01 -0.88 1.49
C LEU A 77 -9.60 0.49 1.90
N ALA A 78 -10.86 0.74 1.55
CA ALA A 78 -11.57 1.99 1.85
C ALA A 78 -11.80 2.19 3.36
N ASP A 79 -12.10 1.10 4.07
CA ASP A 79 -12.44 1.14 5.49
C ASP A 79 -11.20 0.86 6.35
N HIS A 80 -10.65 1.90 6.98
CA HIS A 80 -9.52 1.77 7.91
C HIS A 80 -9.87 0.90 9.12
N SER A 81 -11.16 0.78 9.48
CA SER A 81 -11.61 -0.03 10.60
C SER A 81 -11.47 -1.54 10.34
N ALA A 82 -11.31 -1.94 9.08
CA ALA A 82 -10.99 -3.31 8.70
C ALA A 82 -9.56 -3.73 9.10
N ASN A 83 -8.69 -2.76 9.36
CA ASN A 83 -7.28 -2.97 9.70
C ASN A 83 -7.01 -3.14 11.21
N ARG A 84 -8.03 -3.12 12.07
CA ARG A 84 -7.85 -3.21 13.54
C ARG A 84 -7.16 -4.49 14.04
N TRP A 85 -6.95 -5.47 13.16
CA TRP A 85 -6.37 -6.77 13.48
C TRP A 85 -4.89 -6.90 13.12
N PHE A 86 -4.33 -6.00 12.29
CA PHE A 86 -2.95 -6.09 11.85
C PHE A 86 -2.12 -5.00 12.51
N ARG A 87 -1.07 -5.41 13.25
CA ARG A 87 -0.09 -4.48 13.79
C ARG A 87 1.05 -4.34 12.78
N TYR A 88 1.34 -3.12 12.37
CA TYR A 88 2.52 -2.74 11.61
C TYR A 88 2.96 -1.34 12.02
N ASP A 89 4.24 -1.06 11.79
CA ASP A 89 4.83 0.24 12.10
C ASP A 89 4.59 1.24 10.96
N HIS A 90 4.80 2.53 11.25
CA HIS A 90 4.78 3.59 10.24
C HIS A 90 6.16 4.27 10.19
N PRO A 91 7.22 3.59 9.69
CA PRO A 91 8.58 4.13 9.77
C PRO A 91 8.72 5.48 9.06
N TRP A 92 7.94 5.71 7.99
CA TRP A 92 7.94 6.96 7.22
C TRP A 92 7.27 8.15 7.92
N ARG A 93 6.54 7.94 9.02
CA ARG A 93 5.90 9.01 9.82
C ARG A 93 6.78 9.51 10.98
N GLN A 94 7.92 8.87 11.24
CA GLN A 94 8.79 9.20 12.37
C GLN A 94 9.81 10.33 12.05
N SER A 95 9.54 11.16 11.05
CA SER A 95 10.41 12.30 10.66
C SER A 95 10.08 13.58 11.41
#